data_AF-A0A1R4B3H7-F1
#
_entry.id   AF-A0A1R4B3H7-F1
#
_cell.length_a   1.000
_cell.length_b   1.000
_cell.length_c   1.000
_cell.angle_alpha   90.00
_cell.angle_beta   90.00
_cell.angle_gamma   90.00
#
_symmetry.space_group_name_H-M   'P 1'
#
loop_
_entity.id
_entity.type
_entity.pdbx_description
1 polymer ?
#
loop_
_entity_poly.entity_id
_entity_poly.type
_entity_poly.pdbx_seq_one_letter_code
_entity_poly.pdbx_strand_id
1 'polypeptide(L)'
;MRQGMLYTLLLLVGIFTSSTWAVDISNQARQKVLNDQTLHHKVDELYQLALENQINVLDFSMERLALPQQEAARYLLFRRFEQSGIVLSASLYGFVQKQNRHSPTYQITEHGEGYEFSVPAFNYPTIGFRLMNRWAQDQKTVDFILHAELHELNLKQWLSGPDADEHEQLLLREFDHLSTSAIEFLTKQLTSTNVTSWLPSSHVMVKLARVTRDPKMYKLLWLMRSDSVIEDELKRLAKRRDQFAASQLMLASRNPKLTADAIEALVQIHPMQDKVQEFLVKRLSNRDEASLTAQALVNHGHRNWLEDIMRSHRQVKTRLIMQTLSAL
;
A
#
# COMPACT_ATOMS: atom_id res chain seq x y z
N MET A 1 -23.31 -22.94 -62.88
CA MET A 1 -22.54 -23.82 -61.97
C MET A 1 -21.01 -23.63 -62.01
N ARG A 2 -20.42 -22.85 -62.92
CA ARG A 2 -18.94 -22.67 -62.97
C ARG A 2 -18.36 -21.54 -62.10
N GLN A 3 -19.19 -20.59 -61.64
CA GLN A 3 -18.71 -19.45 -60.82
C GLN A 3 -18.61 -19.79 -59.33
N GLY A 4 -19.44 -20.71 -58.81
CA GLY A 4 -19.35 -21.17 -57.41
C GLY A 4 -18.10 -21.99 -57.09
N MET A 5 -17.49 -22.61 -58.12
CA MET A 5 -16.27 -23.42 -57.98
C MET A 5 -15.01 -22.55 -57.85
N LEU A 6 -15.04 -21.33 -58.39
CA LEU A 6 -13.94 -20.36 -58.30
C LEU A 6 -13.87 -19.69 -56.91
N TYR A 7 -15.03 -19.40 -56.32
CA TYR A 7 -15.10 -18.86 -54.95
C TYR A 7 -14.67 -19.88 -53.90
N THR A 8 -15.01 -21.16 -54.08
CA THR A 8 -14.54 -22.22 -53.18
C THR A 8 -13.03 -22.47 -53.29
N LEU A 9 -12.45 -22.33 -54.49
CA LEU A 9 -11.00 -22.46 -54.69
C LEU A 9 -10.22 -21.26 -54.09
N LEU A 10 -10.75 -20.04 -54.21
CA LEU A 10 -10.17 -18.84 -53.56
C LEU A 10 -10.26 -18.91 -52.02
N LEU A 11 -11.34 -19.48 -51.49
CA LEU A 11 -11.53 -19.63 -50.04
C LEU A 11 -10.62 -20.72 -49.46
N LEU A 12 -10.31 -21.78 -50.21
CA LEU A 12 -9.34 -22.82 -49.81
C LEU A 12 -7.88 -22.35 -49.83
N VAL A 13 -7.51 -21.42 -50.72
CA VAL A 13 -6.14 -20.85 -50.76
C VAL A 13 -5.90 -19.88 -49.60
N GLY A 14 -6.94 -19.24 -49.06
CA GLY A 14 -6.84 -18.34 -47.90
C GLY A 14 -6.57 -19.04 -46.56
N ILE A 15 -6.72 -20.37 -46.48
CA ILE A 15 -6.52 -21.14 -45.24
C ILE A 15 -5.05 -21.59 -45.07
N PHE A 16 -4.21 -21.42 -46.10
CA PHE A 16 -2.81 -21.86 -46.09
C PHE A 16 -1.78 -20.77 -45.75
N THR A 17 -2.19 -19.55 -45.46
CA THR A 17 -1.23 -18.50 -45.09
C THR A 17 -1.09 -18.38 -43.58
N SER A 18 0.13 -18.73 -43.12
CA SER A 18 0.73 -18.52 -41.80
C SER A 18 0.16 -19.32 -40.63
N SER A 19 0.45 -20.62 -40.62
CA SER A 19 0.67 -21.30 -39.33
C SER A 19 1.93 -20.70 -38.70
N THR A 20 1.80 -19.86 -37.67
CA THR A 20 2.92 -19.41 -36.84
C THR A 20 3.35 -20.58 -35.96
N TRP A 21 4.16 -21.47 -36.52
CA TRP A 21 4.80 -22.53 -35.75
C TRP A 21 5.85 -21.90 -34.83
N ALA A 22 5.76 -22.18 -33.53
CA ALA A 22 6.82 -21.84 -32.60
C ALA A 22 8.11 -22.57 -33.01
N VAL A 23 9.23 -21.86 -32.99
CA VAL A 23 10.53 -22.38 -33.39
C VAL A 23 11.36 -22.65 -32.14
N ASP A 24 11.65 -23.92 -31.87
CA ASP A 24 12.56 -24.27 -30.79
C ASP A 24 13.99 -23.83 -31.13
N ILE A 25 14.61 -23.10 -30.19
CA ILE A 25 15.99 -22.67 -30.26
C ILE A 25 16.78 -23.26 -29.09
N SER A 26 18.04 -23.63 -29.32
CA SER A 26 18.87 -24.12 -28.22
C SER A 26 19.28 -23.00 -27.26
N ASN A 27 19.53 -23.35 -26.01
CA ASN A 27 20.06 -22.40 -25.01
C ASN A 27 21.35 -21.72 -25.46
N GLN A 28 22.24 -22.45 -26.14
CA GLN A 28 23.49 -21.90 -26.69
C GLN A 28 23.23 -20.87 -27.79
N ALA A 29 22.29 -21.15 -28.70
CA ALA A 29 21.94 -20.23 -29.77
C ALA A 29 21.27 -18.95 -29.22
N ARG A 30 20.38 -19.08 -28.23
CA ARG A 30 19.85 -17.92 -27.49
C ARG A 30 20.98 -17.10 -26.87
N GLN A 31 21.90 -17.74 -26.15
CA GLN A 31 22.97 -17.02 -25.45
C GLN A 31 23.90 -16.30 -26.43
N LYS A 32 24.15 -16.90 -27.61
CA LYS A 32 24.94 -16.27 -28.67
C LYS A 32 24.28 -14.98 -29.17
N VAL A 33 22.96 -14.97 -29.36
CA VAL A 33 22.21 -13.76 -29.76
C VAL A 33 22.22 -12.73 -28.63
N LEU A 34 21.99 -13.14 -27.38
CA LEU A 34 21.98 -12.23 -26.24
C LEU A 34 23.34 -11.60 -25.93
N ASN A 35 24.44 -12.21 -26.36
CA ASN A 35 25.80 -11.70 -26.16
C ASN A 35 26.36 -10.98 -27.40
N ASP A 36 25.56 -10.79 -28.46
CA ASP A 36 25.99 -10.11 -29.68
C ASP A 36 26.23 -8.61 -29.41
N GLN A 37 27.47 -8.16 -29.56
CA GLN A 37 27.85 -6.76 -29.34
C GLN A 37 27.11 -5.79 -30.27
N THR A 38 26.84 -6.19 -31.51
CA THR A 38 26.11 -5.35 -32.47
C THR A 38 24.68 -5.12 -32.00
N LEU A 39 24.06 -6.19 -31.48
CA LEU A 39 22.72 -6.11 -30.90
C LEU A 39 22.70 -5.19 -29.67
N HIS A 40 23.69 -5.29 -28.79
CA HIS A 40 23.80 -4.41 -27.64
C HIS A 40 23.90 -2.93 -28.03
N HIS A 41 24.75 -2.59 -28.99
CA HIS A 41 24.84 -1.21 -29.51
C HIS A 41 23.51 -0.75 -30.11
N LYS A 42 22.80 -1.62 -30.82
CA LYS A 42 21.49 -1.28 -31.33
C LYS A 42 20.48 -1.06 -30.21
N VAL A 43 20.51 -1.88 -29.15
CA VAL A 43 19.66 -1.68 -27.97
C VAL A 43 20.01 -0.38 -27.22
N ASP A 44 21.28 0.04 -27.20
CA ASP A 44 21.69 1.36 -26.70
C ASP A 44 21.01 2.49 -27.49
N GLU A 45 21.07 2.42 -28.82
CA GLU A 45 20.43 3.40 -29.72
C GLU A 45 18.91 3.43 -29.51
N LEU A 46 18.25 2.26 -29.49
CA LEU A 46 16.81 2.15 -29.24
C LEU A 46 16.44 2.74 -27.86
N TYR A 47 17.28 2.52 -26.84
CA TYR A 47 17.07 3.10 -25.52
C TYR A 47 17.19 4.63 -25.52
N GLN A 48 18.14 5.20 -26.26
CA GLN A 48 18.24 6.66 -26.41
C GLN A 48 17.03 7.25 -27.11
N LEU A 49 16.54 6.62 -28.18
CA LEU A 49 15.31 7.04 -28.86
C LEU A 49 14.10 7.01 -27.91
N ALA A 50 14.06 6.06 -26.98
CA ALA A 50 13.01 6.00 -25.94
C ALA A 50 13.12 7.17 -24.94
N LEU A 51 14.33 7.52 -24.49
CA LEU A 51 14.57 8.66 -23.59
C LEU A 51 14.19 10.00 -24.24
N GLU A 52 14.48 10.15 -25.53
CA GLU A 52 14.12 11.33 -26.32
C GLU A 52 12.66 11.34 -26.80
N ASN A 53 11.87 10.33 -26.41
CA ASN A 53 10.47 10.15 -26.79
C ASN A 53 10.25 10.09 -28.32
N GLN A 54 11.26 9.66 -29.09
CA GLN A 54 11.19 9.47 -30.55
C GLN A 54 10.54 8.13 -30.91
N ILE A 55 9.30 7.92 -30.46
CA ILE A 55 8.65 6.59 -30.46
C ILE A 55 8.45 6.01 -31.86
N ASN A 56 8.15 6.84 -32.86
CA ASN A 56 7.98 6.37 -34.25
C ASN A 56 9.30 5.83 -34.83
N VAL A 57 10.42 6.50 -34.53
CA VAL A 57 11.76 6.10 -34.99
C VAL A 57 12.22 4.84 -34.26
N LEU A 58 11.93 4.76 -32.96
CA LEU A 58 12.17 3.58 -32.12
C LEU A 58 11.45 2.35 -32.68
N ASP A 59 10.15 2.48 -32.93
CA ASP A 59 9.30 1.40 -33.43
C ASP A 59 9.75 0.91 -34.82
N PHE A 60 9.99 1.84 -35.74
CA PHE A 60 10.54 1.52 -37.05
C PHE A 60 11.92 0.84 -36.97
N SER A 61 12.80 1.31 -36.08
CA SER A 61 14.14 0.74 -35.90
C SER A 61 14.10 -0.67 -35.30
N MET A 62 13.13 -0.95 -34.42
CA MET A 62 12.88 -2.28 -33.87
C MET A 62 12.36 -3.23 -34.94
N GLU A 63 11.38 -2.82 -35.75
CA GLU A 63 10.75 -3.65 -36.78
C GLU A 63 11.74 -4.08 -37.89
N ARG A 64 12.80 -3.30 -38.12
CA ARG A 64 13.83 -3.61 -39.12
C ARG A 64 14.84 -4.68 -38.71
N LEU A 65 14.87 -5.06 -37.44
CA LEU A 65 15.74 -6.14 -36.99
C LEU A 65 15.24 -7.48 -37.51
N ALA A 66 16.17 -8.32 -37.98
CA ALA A 66 15.85 -9.67 -38.40
C ALA A 66 15.54 -10.55 -37.17
N LEU A 67 14.69 -11.55 -37.35
CA LEU A 67 14.55 -12.63 -36.37
C LEU A 67 15.82 -13.50 -36.38
N PRO A 68 16.33 -14.00 -35.23
CA PRO A 68 15.80 -13.86 -33.86
C PRO A 68 16.23 -12.57 -33.12
N GLN A 69 17.13 -11.76 -33.69
CA GLN A 69 17.67 -10.55 -33.05
C GLN A 69 16.58 -9.55 -32.65
N GLN A 70 15.49 -9.47 -33.41
CA GLN A 70 14.35 -8.60 -33.08
C GLN A 70 13.71 -8.93 -31.71
N GLU A 71 13.44 -10.20 -31.42
CA GLU A 71 12.87 -10.60 -30.12
C GLU A 71 13.88 -10.44 -28.99
N ALA A 72 15.15 -10.73 -29.27
CA ALA A 72 16.24 -10.46 -28.34
C ALA A 72 16.38 -8.97 -28.01
N ALA A 73 16.25 -8.08 -29.01
CA ALA A 73 16.25 -6.64 -28.82
C ALA A 73 15.07 -6.16 -27.96
N ARG A 74 13.85 -6.66 -28.21
CA ARG A 74 12.69 -6.38 -27.35
C ARG A 74 12.97 -6.77 -25.90
N TYR A 75 13.49 -7.97 -25.69
CA TYR A 75 13.83 -8.48 -24.37
C TYR A 75 14.89 -7.63 -23.65
N LEU A 76 16.00 -7.33 -24.33
CA LEU A 76 17.08 -6.53 -23.77
C LEU A 76 16.65 -5.08 -23.51
N LEU A 77 15.88 -4.47 -24.42
CA LEU A 77 15.38 -3.11 -24.26
C LEU A 77 14.42 -3.00 -23.07
N PHE A 78 13.47 -3.92 -22.94
CA PHE A 78 12.53 -3.93 -21.81
C PHE A 78 13.23 -4.21 -20.49
N ARG A 79 14.19 -5.12 -20.49
CA ARG A 79 15.02 -5.37 -19.30
C ARG A 79 15.76 -4.10 -18.89
N ARG A 80 16.27 -3.32 -19.86
CA ARG A 80 16.93 -2.05 -19.58
C ARG A 80 15.97 -0.99 -19.07
N PHE A 81 14.75 -0.89 -19.61
CA PHE A 81 13.71 -0.03 -19.05
C PHE A 81 13.45 -0.35 -17.57
N GLU A 82 13.30 -1.65 -17.25
CA GLU A 82 13.06 -2.11 -15.89
C GLU A 82 14.25 -1.79 -14.95
N GLN A 83 15.48 -2.08 -15.41
CA GLN A 83 16.71 -1.89 -14.62
C GLN A 83 17.07 -0.41 -14.40
N SER A 84 16.83 0.45 -15.39
CA SER A 84 17.09 1.88 -15.28
C SER A 84 16.00 2.65 -14.52
N GLY A 85 14.85 2.02 -14.28
CA GLY A 85 13.73 2.68 -13.60
C GLY A 85 13.11 3.82 -14.41
N ILE A 86 13.17 3.76 -15.75
CA ILE A 86 12.58 4.78 -16.61
C ILE A 86 11.08 4.92 -16.34
N VAL A 87 10.59 6.15 -16.17
CA VAL A 87 9.16 6.45 -16.08
C VAL A 87 8.59 6.44 -17.50
N LEU A 88 7.59 5.60 -17.76
CA LEU A 88 7.00 5.52 -19.11
C LEU A 88 6.15 6.78 -19.37
N SER A 89 6.40 7.45 -20.49
CA SER A 89 5.45 8.41 -21.05
C SER A 89 4.24 7.66 -21.64
N ALA A 90 3.12 8.34 -21.89
CA ALA A 90 1.96 7.73 -22.55
C ALA A 90 2.33 7.13 -23.92
N SER A 91 3.20 7.82 -24.68
CA SER A 91 3.69 7.34 -25.98
C SER A 91 4.58 6.11 -25.84
N LEU A 92 5.48 6.10 -24.86
CA LEU A 92 6.36 4.95 -24.62
C LEU A 92 5.59 3.74 -24.05
N TYR A 93 4.56 3.97 -23.22
CA TYR A 93 3.61 2.94 -22.82
C TYR A 93 2.92 2.32 -24.04
N GLY A 94 2.45 3.15 -24.98
CA GLY A 94 1.86 2.69 -26.24
C GLY A 94 2.82 1.82 -27.06
N PHE A 95 4.10 2.19 -27.10
CA PHE A 95 5.14 1.35 -27.71
C PHE A 95 5.31 0.00 -27.00
N VAL A 96 5.47 -0.01 -25.67
CA VAL A 96 5.60 -1.24 -24.88
C VAL A 96 4.38 -2.14 -25.10
N GLN A 97 3.17 -1.56 -25.08
CA GLN A 97 1.92 -2.27 -25.32
C GLN A 97 1.87 -2.86 -26.74
N LYS A 98 2.23 -2.08 -27.77
CA LYS A 98 2.28 -2.56 -29.16
C LYS A 98 3.25 -3.74 -29.28
N GLN A 99 4.45 -3.60 -28.73
CA GLN A 99 5.47 -4.64 -28.80
C GLN A 99 5.08 -5.92 -28.03
N ASN A 100 4.35 -5.78 -26.91
CA ASN A 100 3.82 -6.91 -26.14
C ASN A 100 2.69 -7.67 -26.82
N ARG A 101 2.05 -7.11 -27.85
CA ARG A 101 1.03 -7.83 -28.64
C ARG A 101 1.62 -8.82 -29.63
N HIS A 102 2.93 -8.73 -29.94
CA HIS A 102 3.59 -9.74 -30.75
C HIS A 102 3.78 -11.03 -29.93
N SER A 103 3.27 -12.15 -30.44
CA SER A 103 3.51 -13.47 -29.86
C SER A 103 4.98 -13.87 -30.04
N PRO A 104 5.67 -14.38 -29.00
CA PRO A 104 7.02 -14.90 -29.16
C PRO A 104 7.06 -16.06 -30.15
N THR A 105 7.98 -15.98 -31.10
CA THR A 105 8.20 -16.97 -32.15
C THR A 105 9.14 -18.06 -31.66
N TYR A 106 10.19 -17.69 -30.90
CA TYR A 106 11.21 -18.62 -30.46
C TYR A 106 10.92 -19.16 -29.06
N GLN A 107 11.08 -20.47 -28.87
CA GLN A 107 10.88 -21.16 -27.60
C GLN A 107 12.10 -21.96 -27.19
N ILE A 108 12.23 -22.22 -25.90
CA ILE A 108 13.24 -23.10 -25.33
C ILE A 108 12.53 -24.15 -24.51
N THR A 109 12.93 -25.40 -24.73
CA THR A 109 12.56 -26.54 -23.91
C THR A 109 13.35 -26.52 -22.60
N GLU A 110 12.62 -26.50 -21.48
CA GLU A 110 13.14 -26.71 -20.15
C GLU A 110 12.66 -28.06 -19.59
N HIS A 111 13.52 -28.72 -18.82
CA HIS A 111 13.22 -30.00 -18.17
C HIS A 111 13.16 -29.78 -16.66
N GLY A 112 12.05 -30.17 -16.02
CA GLY A 112 11.87 -30.05 -14.57
C GLY A 112 11.13 -31.26 -14.00
N GLU A 113 11.67 -31.88 -12.94
CA GLU A 113 11.06 -32.98 -12.17
C GLU A 113 10.24 -34.02 -12.98
N GLY A 114 10.78 -34.48 -14.12
CA GLY A 114 10.14 -35.50 -14.97
C GLY A 114 9.16 -34.98 -16.02
N TYR A 115 9.04 -33.66 -16.19
CA TYR A 115 8.23 -33.01 -17.21
C TYR A 115 9.07 -32.09 -18.11
N GLU A 116 8.61 -31.92 -19.34
CA GLU A 116 9.19 -31.03 -20.35
C GLU A 116 8.20 -29.90 -20.62
N PHE A 117 8.66 -28.65 -20.58
CA PHE A 117 7.83 -27.49 -20.89
C PHE A 117 8.58 -26.47 -21.76
N SER A 118 7.86 -25.85 -22.68
CA SER A 118 8.42 -24.84 -23.59
C SER A 118 8.08 -23.43 -23.11
N VAL A 119 9.09 -22.57 -23.01
CA VAL A 119 8.94 -21.15 -22.65
C VAL A 119 9.47 -20.24 -23.76
N PRO A 120 9.00 -18.98 -23.88
CA PRO A 120 9.59 -18.03 -24.81
C PRO A 120 11.10 -17.88 -24.60
N ALA A 121 11.88 -18.06 -25.67
CA ALA A 121 13.33 -17.93 -25.65
C ALA A 121 13.76 -16.52 -25.21
N PHE A 122 12.99 -15.51 -25.60
CA PHE A 122 13.17 -14.12 -25.19
C PHE A 122 11.90 -13.66 -24.49
N ASN A 123 11.83 -13.81 -23.17
CA ASN A 123 10.61 -13.52 -22.41
C ASN A 123 10.38 -12.00 -22.19
N TYR A 124 10.32 -11.23 -23.28
CA TYR A 124 9.94 -9.82 -23.25
C TYR A 124 8.47 -9.61 -22.82
N PRO A 125 7.49 -10.48 -23.12
CA PRO A 125 6.10 -10.22 -22.74
C PRO A 125 5.94 -10.06 -21.22
N THR A 126 6.56 -10.93 -20.41
CA THR A 126 6.49 -10.82 -18.95
C THR A 126 7.09 -9.52 -18.44
N ILE A 127 8.22 -9.05 -19.01
CA ILE A 127 8.83 -7.77 -18.62
C ILE A 127 7.90 -6.60 -19.03
N GLY A 128 7.38 -6.62 -20.25
CA GLY A 128 6.47 -5.59 -20.74
C GLY A 128 5.20 -5.47 -19.90
N PHE A 129 4.62 -6.60 -19.43
CA PHE A 129 3.47 -6.56 -18.52
C PHE A 129 3.81 -5.89 -17.19
N ARG A 130 4.99 -6.18 -16.61
CA ARG A 130 5.42 -5.51 -15.37
C ARG A 130 5.62 -4.00 -15.58
N LEU A 131 6.22 -3.61 -16.70
CA LEU A 131 6.39 -2.20 -17.06
C LEU A 131 5.05 -1.46 -17.21
N MET A 132 4.10 -2.06 -17.93
CA MET A 132 2.75 -1.51 -18.09
C MET A 132 1.99 -1.41 -16.76
N ASN A 133 2.10 -2.43 -15.91
CA ASN A 133 1.46 -2.42 -14.58
C ASN A 133 2.05 -1.33 -13.68
N ARG A 134 3.37 -1.14 -13.70
CA ARG A 134 4.03 -0.05 -12.96
C ARG A 134 3.49 1.31 -13.42
N TRP A 135 3.43 1.55 -14.73
CA TRP A 135 2.91 2.81 -15.26
C TRP A 135 1.45 3.06 -14.85
N ALA A 136 0.60 2.03 -14.89
CA ALA A 136 -0.79 2.17 -14.44
C ALA A 136 -0.87 2.54 -12.95
N GLN A 137 0.01 1.98 -12.10
CA GLN A 137 0.11 2.37 -10.69
C GLN A 137 0.62 3.81 -10.53
N ASP A 138 1.59 4.24 -11.34
CA ASP A 138 2.11 5.60 -11.32
C ASP A 138 1.03 6.61 -11.70
N GLN A 139 0.21 6.32 -12.72
CA GLN A 139 -0.93 7.19 -13.10
C GLN A 139 -1.94 7.31 -11.95
N LYS A 140 -2.35 6.19 -11.34
CA LYS A 140 -3.25 6.22 -10.17
C LYS A 140 -2.67 7.07 -9.03
N THR A 141 -1.36 7.00 -8.84
CA THR A 141 -0.65 7.80 -7.82
C THR A 141 -0.71 9.29 -8.14
N VAL A 142 -0.38 9.67 -9.38
CA VAL A 142 -0.45 11.06 -9.84
C VAL A 142 -1.88 11.59 -9.75
N ASP A 143 -2.87 10.82 -10.20
CA ASP A 143 -4.29 11.19 -10.14
C ASP A 143 -4.72 11.42 -8.69
N PHE A 144 -4.40 10.49 -7.77
CA PHE A 144 -4.70 10.64 -6.35
C PHE A 144 -4.10 11.92 -5.76
N ILE A 145 -2.80 12.16 -5.99
CA ILE A 145 -2.11 13.35 -5.48
C ILE A 145 -2.76 14.60 -6.07
N LEU A 146 -2.98 14.66 -7.37
CA LEU A 146 -3.56 15.83 -8.03
C LEU A 146 -4.94 16.17 -7.48
N HIS A 147 -5.85 15.19 -7.37
CA HIS A 147 -7.18 15.43 -6.83
C HIS A 147 -7.15 15.81 -5.34
N ALA A 148 -6.20 15.28 -4.56
CA ALA A 148 -6.02 15.69 -3.17
C ALA A 148 -5.50 17.14 -3.07
N GLU A 149 -4.51 17.51 -3.87
CA GLU A 149 -3.90 18.86 -3.90
C GLU A 149 -4.86 19.92 -4.42
N LEU A 150 -5.70 19.58 -5.41
CA LEU A 150 -6.75 20.46 -5.91
C LEU A 150 -7.99 20.53 -4.98
N HIS A 151 -7.99 19.79 -3.87
CA HIS A 151 -9.13 19.67 -2.96
C HIS A 151 -10.41 19.13 -3.63
N GLU A 152 -10.26 18.25 -4.61
CA GLU A 152 -11.35 17.62 -5.37
C GLU A 152 -11.65 16.19 -4.90
N LEU A 153 -10.74 15.58 -4.13
CA LEU A 153 -10.88 14.21 -3.66
C LEU A 153 -11.93 14.07 -2.54
N ASN A 154 -13.04 13.38 -2.81
CA ASN A 154 -14.02 12.98 -1.79
C ASN A 154 -13.64 11.63 -1.17
N LEU A 155 -13.14 11.61 0.07
CA LEU A 155 -12.65 10.39 0.72
C LEU A 155 -13.71 9.30 0.84
N LYS A 156 -14.95 9.68 1.19
CA LYS A 156 -16.03 8.70 1.41
C LYS A 156 -16.36 7.95 0.13
N GLN A 157 -16.58 8.68 -0.95
CA GLN A 157 -16.89 8.07 -2.25
C GLN A 157 -15.72 7.26 -2.77
N TRP A 158 -14.50 7.78 -2.62
CA TRP A 158 -13.30 7.15 -3.15
C TRP A 158 -12.93 5.86 -2.40
N LEU A 159 -13.02 5.84 -1.06
CA LEU A 159 -12.75 4.66 -0.21
C LEU A 159 -13.94 3.71 -0.05
N SER A 160 -15.09 3.99 -0.66
CA SER A 160 -16.26 3.08 -0.66
C SER A 160 -16.61 2.57 -2.06
N GLY A 161 -15.77 2.87 -3.07
CA GLY A 161 -15.98 2.49 -4.46
C GLY A 161 -15.56 1.04 -4.79
N PRO A 162 -15.62 0.65 -6.08
CA PRO A 162 -15.27 -0.71 -6.54
C PRO A 162 -13.80 -1.08 -6.28
N ASP A 163 -12.90 -0.09 -6.21
CA ASP A 163 -11.46 -0.27 -6.00
C ASP A 163 -11.02 0.19 -4.59
N ALA A 164 -11.92 0.09 -3.60
CA ALA A 164 -11.69 0.61 -2.24
C ALA A 164 -10.38 0.11 -1.60
N ASP A 165 -10.05 -1.18 -1.76
CA ASP A 165 -8.83 -1.77 -1.20
C ASP A 165 -7.56 -1.18 -1.83
N GLU A 166 -7.56 -0.97 -3.15
CA GLU A 166 -6.43 -0.36 -3.85
C GLU A 166 -6.27 1.11 -3.48
N HIS A 167 -7.38 1.85 -3.37
CA HIS A 167 -7.41 3.23 -2.94
C HIS A 167 -6.90 3.38 -1.50
N GLU A 168 -7.32 2.49 -0.60
CA GLU A 168 -6.82 2.46 0.77
C GLU A 168 -5.30 2.26 0.81
N GLN A 169 -4.77 1.27 0.08
CA GLN A 169 -3.34 1.03 0.01
C GLN A 169 -2.57 2.23 -0.55
N LEU A 170 -3.10 2.86 -1.60
CA LEU A 170 -2.51 4.04 -2.21
C LEU A 170 -2.47 5.21 -1.23
N LEU A 171 -3.57 5.48 -0.51
CA LEU A 171 -3.61 6.51 0.53
C LEU A 171 -2.60 6.21 1.62
N LEU A 172 -2.56 4.98 2.15
CA LEU A 172 -1.64 4.62 3.23
C LEU A 172 -0.16 4.83 2.83
N ARG A 173 0.17 4.63 1.55
CA ARG A 173 1.51 4.85 1.01
C ARG A 173 1.84 6.32 0.79
N GLU A 174 0.93 7.09 0.19
CA GLU A 174 1.22 8.42 -0.33
C GLU A 174 0.78 9.57 0.58
N PHE A 175 -0.02 9.32 1.62
CA PHE A 175 -0.58 10.39 2.45
C PHE A 175 0.49 11.30 3.09
N ASP A 176 1.67 10.78 3.39
CA ASP A 176 2.78 11.55 3.99
C ASP A 176 3.47 12.48 2.97
N HIS A 177 3.24 12.28 1.68
CA HIS A 177 3.82 13.07 0.58
C HIS A 177 2.92 14.22 0.13
N LEU A 178 1.67 14.26 0.61
CA LEU A 178 0.74 15.34 0.32
C LEU A 178 1.16 16.64 1.01
N SER A 179 0.77 17.77 0.42
CA SER A 179 0.95 19.07 1.04
C SER A 179 0.15 19.19 2.34
N THR A 180 0.59 20.08 3.23
CA THR A 180 -0.14 20.36 4.48
C THR A 180 -1.58 20.82 4.21
N SER A 181 -1.80 21.58 3.12
CA SER A 181 -3.14 22.02 2.71
C SER A 181 -4.03 20.84 2.33
N ALA A 182 -3.53 19.92 1.51
CA ALA A 182 -4.26 18.73 1.10
C ALA A 182 -4.58 17.83 2.32
N ILE A 183 -3.60 17.59 3.20
CA ILE A 183 -3.79 16.83 4.43
C ILE A 183 -4.89 17.45 5.30
N GLU A 184 -4.88 18.77 5.49
CA GLU A 184 -5.93 19.47 6.24
C GLU A 184 -7.30 19.35 5.59
N PHE A 185 -7.38 19.49 4.26
CA PHE A 185 -8.61 19.32 3.50
C PHE A 185 -9.21 17.93 3.70
N LEU A 186 -8.40 16.88 3.51
CA LEU A 186 -8.82 15.49 3.69
C LEU A 186 -9.24 15.20 5.13
N THR A 187 -8.51 15.72 6.12
CA THR A 187 -8.82 15.54 7.55
C THR A 187 -10.14 16.23 7.92
N LYS A 188 -10.39 17.43 7.38
CA LYS A 188 -11.62 18.19 7.62
C LYS A 188 -12.87 17.45 7.16
N GLN A 189 -12.79 16.62 6.12
CA GLN A 189 -13.93 15.80 5.68
C GLN A 189 -14.42 14.83 6.76
N LEU A 190 -13.52 14.37 7.64
CA LEU A 190 -13.87 13.46 8.73
C LEU A 190 -14.23 14.21 10.02
N THR A 191 -13.51 15.27 10.35
CA THR A 191 -13.70 15.99 11.64
C THR A 191 -14.86 16.98 11.64
N SER A 192 -15.27 17.46 10.46
CA SER A 192 -16.28 18.54 10.34
C SER A 192 -17.69 17.99 10.08
N THR A 193 -17.79 16.73 9.66
CA THR A 193 -19.07 16.05 9.49
C THR A 193 -19.52 15.40 10.80
N ASN A 194 -20.83 15.38 11.07
CA ASN A 194 -21.36 14.61 12.19
C ASN A 194 -20.98 13.12 12.01
N VAL A 195 -20.37 12.55 13.06
CA VAL A 195 -19.70 11.24 13.13
C VAL A 195 -20.58 10.04 12.75
N THR A 196 -21.87 10.26 12.54
CA THR A 196 -22.87 9.21 12.35
C THR A 196 -22.94 8.63 10.93
N SER A 197 -22.26 9.21 9.94
CA SER A 197 -22.55 8.87 8.54
C SER A 197 -21.61 7.86 7.87
N TRP A 198 -20.34 7.75 8.30
CA TRP A 198 -19.31 6.83 7.79
C TRP A 198 -17.93 7.13 8.40
N LEU A 199 -17.09 6.11 8.60
CA LEU A 199 -15.66 6.24 8.90
C LEU A 199 -14.87 5.21 8.06
N PRO A 200 -13.64 5.53 7.61
CA PRO A 200 -12.79 4.59 6.89
C PRO A 200 -12.22 3.51 7.83
N SER A 201 -11.43 2.59 7.27
CA SER A 201 -10.81 1.50 8.02
C SER A 201 -9.93 2.00 9.17
N SER A 202 -9.67 1.14 10.16
CA SER A 202 -8.76 1.44 11.27
C SER A 202 -7.35 1.78 10.81
N HIS A 203 -6.85 1.17 9.74
CA HIS A 203 -5.53 1.50 9.17
C HIS A 203 -5.48 2.94 8.68
N VAL A 204 -6.49 3.35 7.90
CA VAL A 204 -6.62 4.73 7.40
C VAL A 204 -6.75 5.69 8.57
N MET A 205 -7.64 5.43 9.53
CA MET A 205 -7.85 6.30 10.68
C MET A 205 -6.58 6.48 11.52
N VAL A 206 -5.83 5.41 11.77
CA VAL A 206 -4.54 5.48 12.48
C VAL A 206 -3.51 6.28 11.68
N LYS A 207 -3.41 6.07 10.36
CA LYS A 207 -2.48 6.83 9.49
C LYS A 207 -2.78 8.33 9.54
N LEU A 208 -4.04 8.72 9.32
CA LEU A 208 -4.44 10.13 9.38
C LEU A 208 -4.16 10.74 10.76
N ALA A 209 -4.53 10.04 11.84
CA ALA A 209 -4.30 10.52 13.21
C ALA A 209 -2.81 10.72 13.52
N ARG A 210 -1.95 9.79 13.08
CA ARG A 210 -0.50 9.85 13.31
C ARG A 210 0.16 11.03 12.61
N VAL A 211 -0.22 11.25 11.35
CA VAL A 211 0.41 12.25 10.47
C VAL A 211 -0.05 13.65 10.86
N THR A 212 -1.36 13.84 11.03
CA THR A 212 -1.94 15.14 11.41
C THR A 212 -1.65 15.50 12.87
N ARG A 213 -1.50 14.49 13.74
CA ARG A 213 -1.50 14.64 15.20
C ARG A 213 -2.71 15.43 15.73
N ASP A 214 -3.83 15.42 15.00
CA ASP A 214 -5.04 16.14 15.39
C ASP A 214 -5.78 15.42 16.53
N PRO A 215 -5.98 16.05 17.70
CA PRO A 215 -6.79 15.48 18.78
C PRO A 215 -8.22 15.11 18.37
N LYS A 216 -8.84 15.84 17.42
CA LYS A 216 -10.17 15.51 16.91
C LYS A 216 -10.15 14.19 16.14
N MET A 217 -9.08 13.93 15.38
CA MET A 217 -8.93 12.69 14.65
C MET A 217 -8.74 11.49 15.59
N TYR A 218 -7.89 11.65 16.60
CA TYR A 218 -7.77 10.63 17.64
C TYR A 218 -9.07 10.41 18.43
N LYS A 219 -9.86 11.46 18.68
CA LYS A 219 -11.18 11.30 19.31
C LYS A 219 -12.09 10.39 18.47
N LEU A 220 -12.08 10.53 17.15
CA LEU A 220 -12.85 9.64 16.26
C LEU A 220 -12.30 8.21 16.30
N LEU A 221 -10.97 8.06 16.21
CA LEU A 221 -10.29 6.77 16.30
C LEU A 221 -10.71 5.99 17.56
N TRP A 222 -10.71 6.65 18.72
CA TRP A 222 -11.06 5.99 19.99
C TRP A 222 -12.53 5.66 20.14
N LEU A 223 -13.42 6.27 19.35
CA LEU A 223 -14.84 5.93 19.32
C LEU A 223 -15.14 4.72 18.44
N MET A 224 -14.20 4.29 17.60
CA MET A 224 -14.35 3.11 16.76
C MET A 224 -14.34 1.83 17.60
N ARG A 225 -14.86 0.75 17.01
CA ARG A 225 -14.70 -0.60 17.55
C ARG A 225 -13.21 -0.95 17.56
N SER A 226 -12.67 -1.25 18.74
CA SER A 226 -11.28 -1.69 18.87
C SER A 226 -11.00 -2.95 18.07
N ASP A 227 -9.86 -2.93 17.37
CA ASP A 227 -9.22 -4.04 16.69
C ASP A 227 -7.69 -3.99 16.97
N SER A 228 -6.95 -4.94 16.40
CA SER A 228 -5.50 -5.04 16.62
C SER A 228 -4.74 -3.78 16.17
N VAL A 229 -5.22 -3.07 15.15
CA VAL A 229 -4.57 -1.88 14.60
C VAL A 229 -4.68 -0.71 15.57
N ILE A 230 -5.86 -0.53 16.16
CA ILE A 230 -6.13 0.49 17.18
C ILE A 230 -5.37 0.17 18.47
N GLU A 231 -5.33 -1.10 18.88
CA GLU A 231 -4.57 -1.55 20.05
C GLU A 231 -3.06 -1.32 19.88
N ASP A 232 -2.52 -1.59 18.68
CA ASP A 232 -1.11 -1.33 18.39
C ASP A 232 -0.79 0.17 18.35
N GLU A 233 -1.74 1.01 17.92
CA GLU A 233 -1.59 2.47 18.03
C GLU A 233 -1.56 2.94 19.48
N LEU A 234 -2.39 2.36 20.35
CA LEU A 234 -2.37 2.62 21.78
C LEU A 234 -1.02 2.25 22.40
N LYS A 235 -0.51 1.06 22.10
CA LYS A 235 0.83 0.60 22.55
C LYS A 235 1.94 1.52 22.03
N ARG A 236 1.85 2.00 20.79
CA ARG A 236 2.84 2.95 20.23
C ARG A 236 2.82 4.28 20.98
N LEU A 237 1.63 4.82 21.31
CA LEU A 237 1.51 6.04 22.11
C LEU A 237 2.07 5.85 23.52
N ALA A 238 1.79 4.71 24.16
CA ALA A 238 2.35 4.35 25.46
C ALA A 238 3.90 4.41 25.48
N LYS A 239 4.54 3.99 24.39
CA LYS A 239 6.01 4.04 24.25
C LYS A 239 6.56 5.47 24.13
N ARG A 240 5.80 6.43 23.58
CA ARG A 240 6.28 7.82 23.39
C ARG A 240 6.38 8.60 24.69
N ARG A 241 5.48 8.34 25.65
CA ARG A 241 5.45 8.96 26.98
C ARG A 241 5.42 10.51 27.01
N ASP A 242 5.09 11.14 25.89
CA ASP A 242 4.94 12.60 25.81
C ASP A 242 3.55 13.06 26.29
N GLN A 243 3.39 14.37 26.49
CA GLN A 243 2.15 14.96 27.00
C GLN A 243 0.95 14.71 26.06
N PHE A 244 1.20 14.67 24.75
CA PHE A 244 0.16 14.40 23.76
C PHE A 244 -0.31 12.96 23.87
N ALA A 245 0.62 12.00 23.91
CA ALA A 245 0.35 10.58 24.06
C ALA A 245 -0.39 10.29 25.36
N ALA A 246 0.04 10.86 26.49
CA ALA A 246 -0.68 10.75 27.75
C ALA A 246 -2.13 11.25 27.61
N SER A 247 -2.33 12.38 26.94
CA SER A 247 -3.68 12.92 26.66
C SER A 247 -4.52 11.98 25.79
N GLN A 248 -3.90 11.34 24.79
CA GLN A 248 -4.60 10.37 23.95
C GLN A 248 -4.91 9.07 24.69
N LEU A 249 -4.04 8.57 25.55
CA LEU A 249 -4.32 7.40 26.40
C LEU A 249 -5.48 7.66 27.36
N MET A 250 -5.53 8.87 27.96
CA MET A 250 -6.67 9.28 28.79
C MET A 250 -7.97 9.30 27.98
N LEU A 251 -7.95 9.71 26.72
CA LEU A 251 -9.13 9.66 25.84
C LEU A 251 -9.50 8.22 25.44
N ALA A 252 -8.51 7.40 25.05
CA ALA A 252 -8.69 6.01 24.66
C ALA A 252 -9.31 5.16 25.78
N SER A 253 -8.99 5.46 27.04
CA SER A 253 -9.54 4.77 28.21
C SER A 253 -11.07 4.90 28.36
N ARG A 254 -11.73 5.77 27.59
CA ARG A 254 -13.20 5.87 27.55
C ARG A 254 -13.83 4.78 26.70
N ASN A 255 -13.06 4.12 25.84
CA ASN A 255 -13.52 2.98 25.06
C ASN A 255 -13.45 1.71 25.93
N PRO A 256 -14.58 1.04 26.22
CA PRO A 256 -14.63 -0.09 27.13
C PRO A 256 -13.64 -1.22 26.83
N LYS A 257 -13.28 -1.40 25.54
CA LYS A 257 -12.31 -2.43 25.13
C LYS A 257 -10.86 -2.02 25.37
N LEU A 258 -10.56 -0.73 25.34
CA LEU A 258 -9.20 -0.19 25.49
C LEU A 258 -8.92 0.26 26.93
N THR A 259 -9.94 0.31 27.80
CA THR A 259 -9.83 0.90 29.15
C THR A 259 -8.70 0.30 29.98
N ALA A 260 -8.59 -1.03 30.03
CA ALA A 260 -7.58 -1.72 30.83
C ALA A 260 -6.17 -1.37 30.33
N ASP A 261 -5.89 -1.62 29.05
CA ASP A 261 -4.60 -1.35 28.41
C ASP A 261 -4.21 0.13 28.48
N ALA A 262 -5.18 1.04 28.31
CA ALA A 262 -4.95 2.48 28.41
C ALA A 262 -4.56 2.90 29.82
N ILE A 263 -5.23 2.38 30.85
CA ILE A 263 -4.90 2.67 32.25
C ILE A 263 -3.53 2.08 32.60
N GLU A 264 -3.26 0.83 32.20
CA GLU A 264 -1.98 0.20 32.42
C GLU A 264 -0.84 1.01 31.79
N ALA A 265 -1.02 1.43 30.53
CA ALA A 265 -0.08 2.28 29.82
C ALA A 265 0.16 3.63 30.51
N LEU A 266 -0.91 4.27 31.04
CA LEU A 266 -0.79 5.54 31.78
C LEU A 266 0.02 5.39 33.06
N VAL A 267 -0.21 4.31 33.80
CA VAL A 267 0.48 4.04 35.08
C VAL A 267 1.97 3.74 34.87
N GLN A 268 2.33 3.17 33.72
CA GLN A 268 3.73 2.89 33.36
C GLN A 268 4.55 4.13 32.96
N ILE A 269 3.91 5.30 32.78
CA ILE A 269 4.62 6.55 32.47
C ILE A 269 5.36 7.03 33.73
N HIS A 270 6.70 7.02 33.68
CA HIS A 270 7.56 7.48 34.76
C HIS A 270 8.45 8.65 34.30
N PRO A 271 8.48 9.78 35.02
CA PRO A 271 7.60 10.13 36.15
C PRO A 271 6.14 10.35 35.71
N MET A 272 5.18 10.07 36.60
CA MET A 272 3.76 10.24 36.31
C MET A 272 3.40 11.73 36.29
N GLN A 273 2.93 12.22 35.13
CA GLN A 273 2.56 13.62 34.92
C GLN A 273 1.36 14.01 35.81
N ASP A 274 1.32 15.24 36.31
CA ASP A 274 0.26 15.72 37.22
C ASP A 274 -1.15 15.54 36.64
N LYS A 275 -1.33 15.79 35.33
CA LYS A 275 -2.61 15.57 34.64
C LYS A 275 -3.05 14.10 34.65
N VAL A 276 -2.09 13.17 34.58
CA VAL A 276 -2.37 11.73 34.66
C VAL A 276 -2.75 11.35 36.08
N GLN A 277 -2.07 11.90 37.09
CA GLN A 277 -2.42 11.70 38.50
C GLN A 277 -3.86 12.14 38.80
N GLU A 278 -4.22 13.38 38.42
CA GLU A 278 -5.57 13.92 38.59
C GLU A 278 -6.63 13.04 37.90
N PHE A 279 -6.31 12.59 36.68
CA PHE A 279 -7.18 11.69 35.92
C PHE A 279 -7.41 10.35 36.62
N LEU A 280 -6.36 9.71 37.12
CA LEU A 280 -6.45 8.42 37.81
C LEU A 280 -7.20 8.55 39.15
N VAL A 281 -6.97 9.64 39.90
CA VAL A 281 -7.72 9.93 41.14
C VAL A 281 -9.22 10.08 40.86
N LYS A 282 -9.58 10.75 39.76
CA LYS A 282 -10.98 10.86 39.32
C LYS A 282 -11.60 9.49 39.00
N ARG A 283 -10.84 8.61 38.34
CA ARG A 283 -11.29 7.23 38.06
C ARG A 283 -11.43 6.37 39.32
N LEU A 284 -10.54 6.51 40.30
CA LEU A 284 -10.65 5.85 41.61
C LEU A 284 -11.89 6.27 42.41
N SER A 285 -12.45 7.44 42.08
CA SER A 285 -13.71 7.92 42.64
C SER A 285 -14.95 7.34 41.94
N ASN A 286 -14.78 6.76 40.75
CA ASN A 286 -15.82 6.10 39.97
C ASN A 286 -15.95 4.62 40.36
N ARG A 287 -17.18 4.18 40.67
CA ARG A 287 -17.43 2.83 41.21
C ARG A 287 -16.99 1.72 40.26
N ASP A 288 -17.25 1.88 38.96
CA ASP A 288 -17.04 0.82 37.98
C ASP A 288 -15.57 0.70 37.56
N GLU A 289 -14.79 1.76 37.76
CA GLU A 289 -13.40 1.88 37.28
C GLU A 289 -12.37 1.83 38.42
N ALA A 290 -12.81 2.00 39.68
CA ALA A 290 -11.92 2.05 40.85
C ALA A 290 -11.12 0.77 41.05
N SER A 291 -11.77 -0.40 40.88
CA SER A 291 -11.11 -1.72 41.00
C SER A 291 -9.97 -1.87 40.00
N LEU A 292 -10.28 -1.67 38.71
CA LEU A 292 -9.32 -1.78 37.61
C LEU A 292 -8.15 -0.79 37.77
N THR A 293 -8.45 0.44 38.16
CA THR A 293 -7.43 1.49 38.34
C THR A 293 -6.51 1.18 39.52
N ALA A 294 -7.07 0.74 40.66
CA ALA A 294 -6.29 0.35 41.83
C ALA A 294 -5.38 -0.86 41.54
N GLN A 295 -5.91 -1.85 40.81
CA GLN A 295 -5.13 -3.01 40.37
C GLN A 295 -3.91 -2.60 39.54
N ALA A 296 -4.12 -1.75 38.52
CA ALA A 296 -3.05 -1.28 37.65
C ALA A 296 -1.98 -0.52 38.44
N LEU A 297 -2.38 0.34 39.39
CA LEU A 297 -1.46 1.08 40.25
C LEU A 297 -0.58 0.16 41.09
N VAL A 298 -1.16 -0.86 41.72
CA VAL A 298 -0.40 -1.80 42.55
C VAL A 298 0.53 -2.68 41.72
N ASN A 299 0.06 -3.18 40.58
CA ASN A 299 0.88 -4.01 39.68
C ASN A 299 2.15 -3.29 39.20
N HIS A 300 2.11 -1.96 39.14
CA HIS A 300 3.24 -1.13 38.73
C HIS A 300 3.93 -0.38 39.87
N GLY A 301 3.72 -0.81 41.12
CA GLY A 301 4.50 -0.34 42.27
C GLY A 301 4.02 0.98 42.90
N HIS A 302 2.86 1.50 42.51
CA HIS A 302 2.30 2.76 43.05
C HIS A 302 1.44 2.55 44.32
N ARG A 303 1.68 1.48 45.08
CA ARG A 303 0.89 1.14 46.28
C ARG A 303 0.93 2.24 47.34
N ASN A 304 2.11 2.79 47.64
CA ASN A 304 2.26 3.83 48.66
C ASN A 304 1.46 5.09 48.29
N TRP A 305 1.52 5.50 47.02
CA TRP A 305 0.74 6.63 46.52
C TRP A 305 -0.77 6.37 46.58
N LEU A 306 -1.22 5.15 46.26
CA LEU A 306 -2.62 4.76 46.40
C LEU A 306 -3.11 4.83 47.86
N GLU A 307 -2.29 4.38 48.82
CA GLU A 307 -2.60 4.48 50.25
C GLU A 307 -2.69 5.94 50.72
N ASP A 308 -1.80 6.81 50.23
CA ASP A 308 -1.84 8.26 50.51
C ASP A 308 -3.09 8.91 49.93
N ILE A 309 -3.50 8.54 48.71
CA ILE A 309 -4.75 9.00 48.09
C ILE A 309 -5.96 8.58 48.93
N MET A 310 -6.00 7.31 49.38
CA MET A 310 -7.10 6.79 50.18
C MET A 310 -7.26 7.50 51.53
N ARG A 311 -6.15 8.02 52.09
CA ARG A 311 -6.16 8.80 53.34
C ARG A 311 -6.54 10.27 53.12
N SER A 312 -6.11 10.85 52.00
CA SER A 312 -6.27 12.28 51.71
C SER A 312 -7.56 12.64 50.96
N HIS A 313 -8.12 11.73 50.16
CA HIS A 313 -9.25 12.02 49.27
C HIS A 313 -10.53 11.29 49.69
N ARG A 314 -11.46 12.01 50.32
CA ARG A 314 -12.74 11.47 50.82
C ARG A 314 -13.68 10.90 49.76
N GLN A 315 -13.50 11.24 48.49
CA GLN A 315 -14.38 10.81 47.39
C GLN A 315 -13.98 9.45 46.78
N VAL A 316 -12.76 8.98 47.07
CA VAL A 316 -12.23 7.71 46.57
C VAL A 316 -12.95 6.55 47.24
N LYS A 317 -13.23 5.49 46.47
CA LYS A 317 -14.02 4.34 46.95
C LYS A 317 -13.15 3.35 47.73
N THR A 318 -12.64 3.78 48.87
CA THR A 318 -11.70 3.07 49.76
C THR A 318 -12.12 1.62 50.04
N ARG A 319 -13.41 1.37 50.27
CA ARG A 319 -13.93 0.01 50.55
C ARG A 319 -13.80 -0.95 49.38
N LEU A 320 -14.07 -0.48 48.16
CA LEU A 320 -13.94 -1.29 46.93
C LEU A 320 -12.47 -1.56 46.62
N ILE A 321 -11.62 -0.55 46.79
CA ILE A 321 -10.17 -0.67 46.61
C ILE A 321 -9.59 -1.68 47.59
N MET A 322 -9.95 -1.61 48.88
CA MET A 322 -9.46 -2.57 49.88
C MET A 322 -9.89 -4.01 49.58
N GLN A 323 -11.11 -4.22 49.08
CA GLN A 323 -11.57 -5.56 48.67
C GLN A 323 -10.75 -6.13 47.52
N THR A 324 -10.41 -5.31 46.54
CA THR A 324 -9.59 -5.72 45.39
C THR A 324 -8.15 -5.99 45.79
N LEU A 325 -7.61 -5.19 46.71
CA LEU A 325 -6.24 -5.38 47.22
C LEU A 325 -6.09 -6.59 48.14
N SER A 326 -7.16 -7.01 48.82
CA SER A 326 -7.16 -8.24 49.62
C SER A 326 -7.31 -9.53 48.81
N ALA A 327 -7.69 -9.41 47.53
CA ALA A 327 -7.87 -10.54 46.62
C ALA A 327 -6.62 -10.83 45.75
N LEU A 328 -5.60 -9.98 45.85
CA LEU A 328 -4.26 -10.12 45.27
C LEU A 328 -3.29 -10.65 46.31
#